data_AF-A0A1A9ZFT6-F1
#
_entry.id   AF-A0A1A9ZFT6-F1
#
_cell.length_a   1.000
_cell.length_b   1.000
_cell.length_c   1.000
_cell.angle_alpha   90.00
_cell.angle_beta   90.00
_cell.angle_gamma   90.00
#
_symmetry.space_group_name_H-M   'P 1'
#
loop_
_entity.id
_entity.type
_entity.pdbx_description
1 polymer ?
#
loop_
_entity_poly.entity_id
_entity_poly.type
_entity_poly.pdbx_seq_one_letter_code
_entity_poly.pdbx_strand_id
1 'polypeptide(L)'
;MQRTTTYSPVTTLTAAVVRDEESFDFVIEAGALMLANNGICCIDEFDKMDVRDKVAIHEGMGQQTISLAKARVRATLNARTSILAAANLINGRCDRSISLQQNIQLSAPIMSRFDLFFVLVDECNEVVVDYAIARKTVDLHSNIKDTMERVYIIY
;
A
#
# COMPACT_ATOMS: atom_id res chain seq x y z
N MET A 1 -13.29 -2.70 -7.02
CA MET A 1 -12.93 -1.27 -6.88
C MET A 1 -11.76 -1.20 -5.91
N GLN A 2 -10.53 -1.07 -6.41
CA GLN A 2 -9.35 -0.88 -5.54
C GLN A 2 -9.37 0.56 -5.05
N ARG A 3 -9.49 0.78 -3.74
CA ARG A 3 -9.35 2.12 -3.14
C ARG A 3 -7.90 2.26 -2.69
N THR A 4 -7.14 3.10 -3.37
CA THR A 4 -5.82 3.55 -2.93
C THR A 4 -6.03 4.72 -1.98
N THR A 5 -5.65 4.58 -0.71
CA THR A 5 -5.65 5.69 0.25
C THR A 5 -4.28 6.35 0.26
N THR A 6 -4.14 7.43 -0.51
CA THR A 6 -3.05 8.39 -0.37
C THR A 6 -3.43 9.38 0.73
N TYR A 7 -2.71 9.33 1.86
CA TYR A 7 -2.77 10.29 2.97
C TYR A 7 -4.17 10.55 3.54
N SER A 8 -4.59 9.71 4.49
CA SER A 8 -5.87 9.90 5.19
C SER A 8 -5.71 9.63 6.68
N PRO A 9 -6.30 10.45 7.56
CA PRO A 9 -6.18 10.29 9.01
C PRO A 9 -6.59 8.87 9.44
N VAL A 10 -6.07 8.42 10.58
CA VAL A 10 -6.23 7.06 11.15
C VAL A 10 -7.62 6.46 11.04
N THR A 11 -8.63 7.32 11.11
CA THR A 11 -10.05 7.03 10.97
C THR A 11 -10.47 6.49 9.61
N THR A 12 -9.69 6.73 8.55
CA THR A 12 -9.99 6.30 7.17
C THR A 12 -9.37 4.95 6.84
N LEU A 13 -8.23 4.61 7.46
CA LEU A 13 -7.58 3.31 7.26
C LEU A 13 -8.21 2.22 8.12
N THR A 14 -8.42 2.55 9.40
CA THR A 14 -8.99 1.66 10.42
C THR A 14 -10.46 2.03 10.64
N ALA A 15 -11.02 1.98 11.84
CA ALA A 15 -12.42 2.34 12.05
C ALA A 15 -12.54 3.45 13.08
N ALA A 16 -13.54 4.30 12.87
CA ALA A 16 -13.80 5.47 13.70
C ALA A 16 -15.10 5.27 14.48
N VAL A 17 -15.16 5.84 15.68
CA VAL A 17 -16.43 6.02 16.40
C VAL A 17 -16.87 7.45 16.17
N VAL A 18 -18.00 7.61 15.49
CA VAL A 18 -18.59 8.90 15.11
C VAL A 18 -19.91 9.04 15.86
N ARG A 19 -20.28 10.26 16.24
CA ARG A 19 -21.60 10.53 16.82
C ARG A 19 -22.56 10.79 15.68
N ASP A 20 -23.64 10.03 15.63
CA ASP A 20 -24.71 10.25 14.68
C ASP A 20 -25.54 11.48 15.09
N GLU A 21 -25.85 12.36 14.13
CA GLU A 21 -26.57 13.62 14.40
C GLU A 21 -28.07 13.40 14.52
N GLU A 22 -28.62 12.33 13.94
CA GLU A 22 -30.05 12.01 14.02
C GLU A 22 -30.40 11.25 15.30
N SER A 23 -29.68 10.17 15.62
CA SER A 23 -29.94 9.35 16.81
C SER A 23 -29.25 9.84 18.07
N PHE A 24 -28.28 10.76 17.96
CA PHE A 24 -27.35 11.17 19.03
C PHE A 24 -26.50 10.04 19.64
N ASP A 25 -26.58 8.83 19.10
CA ASP A 25 -25.81 7.66 19.51
C ASP A 25 -24.44 7.60 18.80
N PHE A 26 -23.57 6.74 19.34
CA PHE A 26 -22.25 6.50 18.74
C PHE A 26 -22.32 5.34 17.75
N VAL A 27 -21.95 5.60 16.51
CA VAL A 27 -21.88 4.63 15.43
C VAL A 27 -20.43 4.35 15.04
N ILE A 28 -20.19 3.20 14.43
CA ILE A 28 -18.87 2.80 13.95
C ILE A 28 -18.81 3.00 12.45
N GLU A 29 -17.85 3.79 12.00
CA GLU A 29 -17.50 3.93 10.59
C GLU A 29 -16.33 3.01 10.25
N ALA A 30 -16.57 2.06 9.34
CA ALA A 30 -15.55 1.13 8.88
C ALA A 30 -14.66 1.79 7.81
N GLY A 31 -13.36 1.84 8.04
CA GLY A 31 -12.38 2.30 7.03
C GLY A 31 -11.82 1.17 6.18
N ALA A 32 -10.78 1.52 5.41
CA ALA A 32 -10.31 0.77 4.26
C ALA A 32 -9.96 -0.71 4.56
N LEU A 33 -9.32 -1.00 5.69
CA LEU A 33 -8.95 -2.38 6.05
C LEU A 33 -10.16 -3.30 6.25
N MET A 34 -11.24 -2.79 6.87
CA MET A 34 -12.45 -3.57 7.11
C MET A 34 -13.29 -3.70 5.85
N LEU A 35 -13.31 -2.66 5.02
CA LEU A 35 -13.97 -2.70 3.71
C LEU A 35 -13.29 -3.68 2.74
N ALA A 36 -11.97 -3.89 2.90
CA ALA A 36 -11.18 -4.84 2.10
C ALA A 36 -11.17 -6.27 2.69
N ASN A 37 -12.06 -6.61 3.63
CA ASN A 37 -12.10 -7.95 4.22
C ASN A 37 -12.28 -9.03 3.14
N ASN A 38 -11.48 -10.09 3.22
CA ASN A 38 -11.28 -11.16 2.24
C ASN A 38 -10.71 -10.69 0.87
N GLY A 39 -10.10 -9.51 0.83
CA GLY A 39 -9.50 -8.93 -0.37
C GLY A 39 -8.07 -8.47 -0.15
N ILE A 40 -7.66 -7.48 -0.96
CA ILE A 40 -6.34 -6.85 -0.92
C ILE A 40 -6.53 -5.37 -0.59
N CYS A 41 -5.77 -4.90 0.39
CA CYS A 41 -5.65 -3.50 0.75
C CYS A 41 -4.29 -2.98 0.28
N CYS A 42 -4.29 -2.05 -0.69
CA CYS A 42 -3.07 -1.43 -1.20
C CYS A 42 -2.80 -0.13 -0.45
N ILE A 43 -1.60 0.00 0.11
CA ILE A 43 -1.16 1.17 0.87
C ILE A 43 0.06 1.75 0.19
N ASP A 44 -0.01 3.03 -0.13
CA ASP A 44 1.12 3.79 -0.66
C ASP A 44 1.80 4.59 0.46
N GLU A 45 3.07 4.94 0.27
CA GLU A 45 3.89 5.71 1.21
C GLU A 45 3.83 5.17 2.65
N PHE A 46 3.94 3.85 2.79
CA PHE A 46 3.81 3.15 4.08
C PHE A 46 4.84 3.63 5.12
N ASP A 47 6.00 4.13 4.67
CA ASP A 47 7.01 4.78 5.50
C ASP A 47 6.49 6.08 6.17
N LYS A 48 5.62 6.83 5.50
CA LYS A 48 5.09 8.13 5.96
C LYS A 48 3.85 8.05 6.85
N MET A 49 3.29 6.85 7.06
CA MET A 49 2.12 6.69 7.95
C MET A 49 2.43 7.02 9.41
N ASP A 50 1.43 7.54 10.12
CA ASP A 50 1.48 7.80 11.56
C ASP A 50 1.72 6.48 12.34
N VAL A 51 2.34 6.59 13.50
CA VAL A 51 2.65 5.43 14.35
C VAL A 51 1.38 4.70 14.77
N ARG A 52 0.28 5.43 15.01
CA ARG A 52 -1.02 4.84 15.37
C ARG A 52 -1.59 3.95 14.27
N ASP A 53 -1.48 4.38 13.01
CA ASP A 53 -1.89 3.57 11.86
C ASP A 53 -1.06 2.29 11.74
N LYS A 54 0.27 2.43 11.88
CA LYS A 54 1.18 1.29 11.85
C LYS A 54 0.86 0.27 12.94
N VAL A 55 0.50 0.72 14.15
CA VAL A 55 0.08 -0.19 15.24
C VAL A 55 -1.22 -0.92 14.92
N ALA A 56 -2.22 -0.21 14.37
CA ALA A 56 -3.48 -0.85 14.02
C ALA A 56 -3.34 -1.83 12.85
N ILE A 57 -2.49 -1.52 11.87
CA ILE A 57 -2.13 -2.46 10.80
C ILE A 57 -1.41 -3.68 11.38
N HIS A 58 -0.49 -3.48 12.33
CA HIS A 58 0.20 -4.59 13.00
C HIS A 58 -0.78 -5.54 13.70
N GLU A 59 -1.77 -4.98 14.39
CA GLU A 59 -2.87 -5.75 15.00
C GLU A 59 -3.68 -6.48 13.92
N GLY A 60 -4.12 -5.76 12.88
CA GLY A 60 -4.92 -6.32 11.79
C GLY A 60 -4.21 -7.45 11.04
N MET A 61 -2.91 -7.32 10.74
CA MET A 61 -2.13 -8.38 10.10
C MET A 61 -1.91 -9.59 11.02
N GLY A 62 -1.76 -9.36 12.32
CA GLY A 62 -1.48 -10.42 13.29
C GLY A 62 -2.73 -11.20 13.73
N GLN A 63 -3.80 -10.48 14.06
CA GLN A 63 -5.04 -11.04 14.64
C GLN A 63 -6.18 -11.13 13.62
N GLN A 64 -6.00 -10.61 12.40
CA GLN A 64 -7.02 -10.54 11.34
C GLN A 64 -8.31 -9.84 11.79
N THR A 65 -8.21 -9.03 12.84
CA THR A 65 -9.29 -8.28 13.47
C THR A 65 -8.71 -6.98 14.04
N ILE A 66 -9.55 -5.96 14.12
CA ILE A 66 -9.22 -4.68 14.76
C ILE A 66 -10.26 -4.41 15.84
N SER A 67 -9.80 -4.18 17.06
CA SER A 67 -10.67 -3.90 18.20
C SER A 67 -10.70 -2.42 18.54
N LEU A 68 -11.90 -1.88 18.73
CA LEU A 68 -12.14 -0.49 19.08
C LEU A 68 -12.94 -0.41 20.37
N ALA A 69 -12.50 0.45 21.28
CA ALA A 69 -13.18 0.75 22.53
C ALA A 69 -13.16 2.27 22.76
N LYS A 70 -14.26 2.96 22.43
CA LYS A 70 -14.38 4.41 22.62
C LYS A 70 -15.84 4.79 22.86
N ALA A 71 -16.07 5.80 23.69
CA ALA A 71 -17.39 6.40 23.92
C ALA A 71 -18.52 5.38 24.21
N ARG A 72 -18.24 4.38 25.06
CA ARG A 72 -19.11 3.24 25.41
C ARG A 72 -19.38 2.22 24.31
N VAL A 73 -18.83 2.42 23.12
CA VAL A 73 -18.85 1.43 22.03
C VAL A 73 -17.62 0.54 22.14
N ARG A 74 -17.85 -0.77 22.27
CA ARG A 74 -16.80 -1.79 22.20
C ARG A 74 -17.15 -2.75 21.08
N ALA A 75 -16.33 -2.78 20.04
CA ALA A 75 -16.55 -3.63 18.88
C ALA A 75 -15.24 -4.19 18.36
N THR A 76 -15.33 -5.37 17.76
CA THR A 76 -14.22 -6.04 17.07
C THR A 76 -14.66 -6.26 15.64
N LEU A 77 -13.90 -5.72 14.70
CA LEU A 77 -14.19 -5.80 13.27
C LEU A 77 -13.22 -6.77 12.61
N ASN A 78 -13.72 -7.58 11.67
CA ASN A 78 -12.86 -8.46 10.89
C ASN A 78 -12.07 -7.66 9.85
N ALA A 79 -10.79 -7.96 9.73
CA ALA A 79 -9.86 -7.35 8.79
C ALA A 79 -9.00 -8.44 8.13
N ARG A 80 -9.63 -9.52 7.65
CA ARG A 80 -8.96 -10.63 6.93
C ARG A 80 -8.55 -10.17 5.53
N THR A 81 -7.60 -9.26 5.43
CA THR A 81 -7.12 -8.70 4.17
C THR A 81 -5.64 -9.00 3.98
N SER A 82 -5.26 -9.25 2.74
CA SER A 82 -3.85 -9.19 2.34
C SER A 82 -3.45 -7.73 2.19
N ILE A 83 -2.23 -7.37 2.57
CA ILE A 83 -1.72 -6.00 2.46
C ILE A 83 -0.62 -5.96 1.40
N LEU A 84 -0.78 -5.06 0.45
CA LEU A 84 0.27 -4.67 -0.47
C LEU A 84 0.72 -3.27 -0.10
N ALA A 85 1.98 -3.11 0.29
CA ALA A 85 2.52 -1.83 0.73
C ALA A 85 3.65 -1.36 -0.19
N ALA A 86 3.60 -0.10 -0.60
CA ALA A 86 4.73 0.61 -1.19
C ALA A 86 5.36 1.50 -0.12
N ALA A 87 6.68 1.47 -0.01
CA ALA A 87 7.44 2.28 0.94
C ALA A 87 8.70 2.81 0.25
N ASN A 88 9.08 4.04 0.60
CA ASN A 88 10.30 4.64 0.09
C ASN A 88 11.51 4.28 0.95
N LEU A 89 12.67 4.19 0.31
CA LEU A 89 13.96 4.06 1.00
C LEU A 89 14.34 5.40 1.62
N ILE A 90 15.07 5.35 2.73
CA ILE A 90 15.63 6.54 3.38
C ILE A 90 16.57 7.23 2.38
N ASN A 91 16.44 8.55 2.22
CA ASN A 91 17.16 9.36 1.23
C ASN A 91 16.89 8.98 -0.25
N GLY A 92 15.92 8.12 -0.53
CA GLY A 92 15.50 7.75 -1.89
C GLY A 92 16.47 6.84 -2.66
N ARG A 93 17.51 6.30 -2.02
CA ARG A 93 18.47 5.39 -2.66
C ARG A 93 18.76 4.20 -1.74
N CYS A 94 19.03 3.05 -2.36
CA CYS A 94 19.39 1.83 -1.63
C CYS A 94 20.90 1.83 -1.34
N ASP A 95 21.28 1.91 -0.06
CA ASP A 95 22.65 1.70 0.37
C ASP A 95 22.89 0.20 0.60
N ARG A 96 23.73 -0.39 -0.26
CA ARG A 96 24.06 -1.83 -0.21
C ARG A 96 24.99 -2.20 0.95
N SER A 97 25.56 -1.23 1.64
CA SER A 97 26.46 -1.46 2.78
C SER A 97 25.72 -1.69 4.09
N ILE A 98 24.42 -1.39 4.15
CA ILE A 98 23.59 -1.51 5.35
C ILE A 98 22.43 -2.49 5.13
N SER A 99 21.80 -2.95 6.22
CA SER A 99 20.67 -3.88 6.14
C SER A 99 19.41 -3.22 5.55
N LEU A 100 18.48 -4.04 5.03
CA LEU A 100 17.19 -3.54 4.53
C LEU A 100 16.39 -2.77 5.60
N GLN A 101 16.44 -3.25 6.85
CA GLN A 101 15.80 -2.57 7.99
C GLN A 101 16.40 -1.17 8.23
N GLN A 102 17.68 -0.97 7.96
CA GLN A 102 18.32 0.34 8.09
C GLN A 102 18.08 1.24 6.87
N ASN A 103 17.80 0.65 5.70
CA ASN A 103 17.44 1.37 4.49
C ASN A 103 15.98 1.86 4.46
N ILE A 104 15.11 1.32 5.32
CA ILE A 104 13.67 1.63 5.35
C ILE A 104 13.27 2.10 6.75
N GLN A 105 12.42 3.13 6.83
CA GLN A 105 11.89 3.63 8.09
C GLN A 105 10.75 2.76 8.67
N LEU A 106 11.03 1.47 8.90
CA LEU A 106 10.07 0.51 9.46
C LEU A 106 10.61 -0.20 10.70
N SER A 107 9.70 -0.51 11.62
CA SER A 107 10.04 -1.24 12.85
C SER A 107 10.10 -2.74 12.57
N ALA A 108 10.99 -3.45 13.30
CA ALA A 108 11.15 -4.90 13.16
C ALA A 108 9.85 -5.71 13.33
N PRO A 109 8.92 -5.38 14.25
CA PRO A 109 7.65 -6.11 14.37
C PRO A 109 6.80 -6.03 13.12
N ILE A 110 6.73 -4.86 12.46
CA ILE A 110 5.98 -4.68 11.22
C ILE A 110 6.64 -5.46 10.09
N MET A 111 7.96 -5.35 9.95
CA MET A 111 8.70 -6.06 8.90
C MET A 111 8.51 -7.57 9.01
N SER A 112 8.52 -8.13 10.24
CA SER A 112 8.31 -9.55 10.45
C SER A 112 6.90 -10.04 10.08
N ARG A 113 5.93 -9.15 9.85
CA ARG A 113 4.57 -9.52 9.39
C ARG A 113 4.47 -9.59 7.87
N PHE A 114 5.42 -9.03 7.13
CA PHE A 114 5.45 -9.16 5.68
C PHE A 114 6.27 -10.40 5.31
N ASP A 115 5.65 -11.32 4.59
CA ASP A 115 6.31 -12.53 4.13
C ASP A 115 7.23 -12.27 2.93
N LEU A 116 6.95 -11.22 2.16
CA LEU A 116 7.66 -10.90 0.91
C LEU A 116 8.11 -9.44 0.90
N PHE A 117 9.37 -9.23 0.50
CA PHE A 117 9.96 -7.92 0.27
C PHE A 117 10.52 -7.84 -1.16
N PHE A 118 10.08 -6.84 -1.91
CA PHE A 118 10.62 -6.52 -3.22
C PHE A 118 11.27 -5.15 -3.17
N VAL A 119 12.60 -5.11 -3.25
CA VAL A 119 13.37 -3.86 -3.29
C VAL A 119 13.71 -3.57 -4.74
N LEU A 120 13.09 -2.52 -5.29
CA LEU A 120 13.42 -2.02 -6.61
C LEU A 120 14.61 -1.07 -6.48
N VAL A 121 15.75 -1.45 -7.05
CA VAL A 121 16.97 -0.64 -7.03
C VAL A 121 17.17 0.00 -8.38
N ASP A 122 17.34 1.31 -8.38
CA ASP A 122 17.70 2.08 -9.57
C ASP A 122 19.22 1.97 -9.79
N GLU A 123 19.62 1.31 -10.88
CA GLU A 123 21.00 1.22 -11.35
C GLU A 123 21.12 1.97 -12.68
N CYS A 124 22.09 2.89 -12.80
CA CYS A 124 22.33 3.59 -14.06
C CYS A 124 22.84 2.59 -15.13
N ASN A 125 21.97 2.22 -16.07
CA ASN A 125 22.32 1.39 -17.22
C ASN A 125 21.73 2.02 -18.49
N GLU A 126 22.38 3.11 -18.90
CA GLU A 126 21.91 4.03 -19.93
C GLU A 126 21.65 3.35 -21.28
N VAL A 127 22.46 2.33 -21.62
CA VAL A 127 22.53 1.82 -22.99
C VAL A 127 21.41 0.82 -23.30
N VAL A 128 21.09 -0.08 -22.37
CA VAL A 128 20.15 -1.19 -22.65
C VAL A 128 18.82 -1.02 -21.92
N VAL A 129 18.86 -0.71 -20.62
CA VAL A 129 17.64 -0.66 -19.79
C VAL A 129 16.92 0.67 -20.00
N ASP A 130 17.63 1.79 -19.83
CA ASP A 130 17.02 3.12 -19.90
C ASP A 130 16.49 3.41 -21.31
N TYR A 131 17.24 3.02 -22.35
CA TYR A 131 16.77 3.13 -23.73
C TYR A 131 15.51 2.28 -24.00
N ALA A 132 15.44 1.06 -23.48
CA ALA A 132 14.26 0.22 -23.64
C ALA A 132 13.03 0.80 -22.94
N ILE A 133 13.20 1.38 -21.74
CA ILE A 133 12.14 2.07 -20.99
C ILE A 133 11.68 3.32 -21.74
N ALA A 134 12.63 4.13 -22.23
CA ALA A 134 12.34 5.35 -22.99
C ALA A 134 11.55 5.04 -24.27
N ARG A 135 12.00 4.05 -25.06
CA ARG A 135 11.28 3.60 -26.26
C ARG A 135 9.86 3.14 -25.92
N LYS A 136 9.70 2.32 -24.88
CA LYS A 136 8.37 1.86 -24.44
C LYS A 136 7.47 3.03 -24.04
N THR A 137 8.02 4.04 -23.38
CA THR A 137 7.29 5.25 -22.97
C THR A 137 6.85 6.07 -24.17
N VAL A 138 7.72 6.23 -25.17
CA VAL A 138 7.38 6.88 -26.44
C VAL A 138 6.26 6.11 -27.16
N ASP A 139 6.40 4.80 -27.32
CA ASP A 139 5.39 3.97 -28.01
C ASP A 139 4.00 4.10 -27.36
N LEU A 140 3.93 4.10 -26.03
CA LEU A 140 2.68 4.26 -25.28
C LEU A 140 2.00 5.62 -25.51
N HIS A 141 2.77 6.68 -25.71
CA HIS A 141 2.25 8.05 -25.84
C HIS A 141 2.18 8.54 -27.30
N SER A 142 2.68 7.75 -28.26
CA SER A 142 2.71 8.15 -29.67
C SER A 142 1.32 8.16 -30.32
N ASN A 143 0.28 7.64 -29.67
CA ASN A 143 -1.08 7.52 -30.22
C ASN A 143 -1.15 6.85 -31.60
N ILE A 144 -0.08 6.14 -31.98
CA ILE A 144 -0.04 5.26 -33.13
C ILE A 144 -0.81 4.03 -32.67
N LYS A 145 -2.14 4.08 -32.85
CA LYS A 145 -2.95 2.87 -32.91
C LYS A 145 -2.24 1.96 -33.89
N ASP A 146 -1.81 0.81 -33.40
CA ASP A 146 -1.24 -0.28 -34.18
C ASP A 146 -1.73 -0.27 -35.64
N THR A 147 -0.82 0.10 -36.55
CA THR A 147 -0.79 -0.58 -37.85
C THR A 147 -0.16 -1.95 -37.62
N MET A 148 -0.82 -2.78 -36.80
CA MET A 148 -0.60 -4.23 -36.73
C MET A 148 -1.37 -4.87 -37.87
N GLU A 149 -1.02 -4.52 -39.10
CA GLU A 149 -1.34 -5.34 -40.26
C GLU A 149 -0.08 -5.52 -41.10
N ARG A 150 0.38 -6.78 -41.14
CA ARG A 150 1.45 -7.34 -42.00
C ARG A 150 2.84 -6.87 -41.58
N VAL A 151 3.73 -7.73 -41.08
CA VAL A 151 4.33 -8.83 -41.85
C VAL A 151 4.72 -9.98 -40.91
N TYR A 152 3.83 -10.96 -40.75
CA TYR A 152 4.25 -12.37 -40.71
C TYR A 152 4.11 -12.89 -42.14
N ILE A 153 5.08 -13.67 -42.62
CA ILE A 153 5.45 -14.00 -44.02
C ILE A 153 6.64 -13.11 -44.41
N ILE A 154 7.88 -13.58 -44.39
CA ILE A 154 8.44 -14.49 -45.40
C ILE A 154 9.61 -15.30 -44.79
N TYR A 155 9.54 -16.64 -44.99
CA TYR A 155 10.49 -17.76 -44.87
C TYR A 155 11.45 -17.86 -43.68
#